data_AF-A0A2I2GDI2-F1
#
_entry.id   AF-A0A2I2GDI2-F1
#
_cell.length_a   1.000
_cell.length_b   1.000
_cell.length_c   1.000
_cell.angle_alpha   90.00
_cell.angle_beta   90.00
_cell.angle_gamma   90.00
#
_symmetry.space_group_name_H-M   'P 1'
#
loop_
_entity.id
_entity.type
_entity.pdbx_description
1 polymer ?
#
loop_
_entity_poly.entity_id
_entity_poly.type
_entity_poly.pdbx_seq_one_letter_code
_entity_poly.pdbx_strand_id
1 'polypeptide(L)'
;MNPLPMHRPKPRPAASCAPCRNRKVKCDRLSPCEACIARGIVNECKYSSTDEDREAIAQAEVISTLRARARRLRTELAEVEAEGHEIMELREGMAFNAALGQGQGLGTGMGMGASSSPGARKAENQAMEILYSAIRLGSEDLVGRIVGGVREGRDLVDVVRMVQV
;
A
#
# COMPACT_ATOMS: atom_id res chain seq x y z
N MET A 1 -7.91 -19.63 -4.84
CA MET A 1 -7.14 -20.42 -5.83
C MET A 1 -6.36 -19.44 -6.70
N ASN A 2 -5.03 -19.51 -6.70
CA ASN A 2 -4.17 -18.62 -7.48
C ASN A 2 -3.72 -19.40 -8.74
N PRO A 3 -3.88 -18.89 -9.97
CA PRO A 3 -3.52 -19.65 -11.16
C PRO A 3 -1.99 -19.72 -11.32
N LEU A 4 -1.48 -20.92 -11.62
CA LEU A 4 -0.06 -21.17 -11.91
C LEU A 4 0.36 -20.47 -13.22
N PRO A 5 1.63 -20.01 -13.33
CA PRO A 5 2.08 -19.27 -14.50
C PRO A 5 2.16 -20.20 -15.72
N MET A 6 1.39 -19.89 -16.77
CA MET A 6 1.55 -20.56 -18.06
C MET A 6 2.98 -20.33 -18.56
N HIS A 7 3.69 -21.42 -18.83
CA HIS A 7 4.99 -21.38 -19.50
C HIS A 7 4.83 -20.72 -20.87
N ARG A 8 5.12 -19.41 -20.93
CA ARG A 8 5.28 -18.69 -22.19
C ARG A 8 6.51 -19.30 -22.88
N PRO A 9 6.37 -19.92 -24.06
CA PRO A 9 7.52 -20.50 -24.75
C PRO A 9 8.53 -19.39 -25.02
N LYS A 10 9.79 -19.61 -24.60
CA LYS A 10 10.89 -18.70 -24.84
C LYS A 10 10.99 -18.43 -26.35
N PRO A 11 10.94 -17.17 -26.79
CA PRO A 11 11.11 -16.84 -28.20
C PRO A 11 12.45 -17.42 -28.66
N ARG A 12 12.42 -18.18 -29.76
CA ARG A 12 13.68 -18.67 -30.34
C ARG A 12 14.38 -17.45 -30.95
N PRO A 13 15.65 -17.18 -30.62
CA PRO A 13 16.38 -16.08 -31.23
C PRO A 13 16.33 -16.25 -32.76
N ALA A 14 15.93 -15.18 -33.46
CA ALA A 14 15.79 -15.22 -34.90
C ALA A 14 17.19 -15.41 -35.51
N ALA A 15 17.44 -16.61 -36.04
CA ALA A 15 18.74 -17.01 -36.57
C ALA A 15 19.17 -16.24 -37.84
N SER A 16 18.32 -15.38 -38.39
CA SER A 16 18.58 -14.60 -39.62
C SER A 16 18.27 -13.13 -39.38
N CYS A 17 19.07 -12.23 -39.94
CA CYS A 17 18.81 -10.79 -39.88
C CYS A 17 17.45 -10.42 -40.52
N ALA A 18 16.89 -9.27 -40.16
CA ALA A 18 15.55 -8.85 -40.60
C ALA A 18 15.40 -8.79 -42.13
N PRO A 19 16.36 -8.23 -42.90
CA PRO A 19 16.26 -8.24 -44.36
C PRO A 19 16.28 -9.65 -44.96
N CYS A 20 17.16 -10.54 -44.49
CA CYS A 20 17.23 -11.92 -44.99
C CYS A 20 15.97 -12.73 -44.62
N ARG A 21 15.42 -12.51 -43.42
CA ARG A 21 14.16 -13.15 -42.99
C ARG A 21 12.98 -12.70 -43.86
N ASN A 22 12.84 -11.39 -44.09
CA ASN A 22 11.75 -10.84 -44.90
C ASN A 22 11.82 -11.35 -46.35
N ARG A 23 13.04 -11.52 -46.88
CA ARG A 23 13.26 -12.03 -48.23
C ARG A 23 13.34 -13.55 -48.32
N LYS A 24 13.25 -14.26 -47.19
CA LYS A 24 13.34 -15.73 -47.08
C LYS A 24 14.61 -16.31 -47.74
N VAL A 25 15.75 -15.63 -47.58
CA VAL A 25 17.07 -16.08 -48.09
C VAL A 25 17.97 -16.57 -46.96
N LYS A 26 19.01 -17.35 -47.31
CA LYS A 26 20.03 -17.81 -46.37
C LYS A 26 20.78 -16.60 -45.78
N CYS A 27 20.99 -16.63 -44.46
CA CYS A 27 21.80 -15.67 -43.73
C CYS A 27 23.01 -16.41 -43.14
N ASP A 28 24.19 -15.89 -43.43
CA ASP A 28 25.51 -16.30 -42.91
C ASP A 28 25.74 -15.83 -41.46
N ARG A 29 24.83 -15.01 -40.92
CA ARG A 29 24.79 -14.55 -39.52
C ARG A 29 25.96 -13.65 -39.09
N LEU A 30 26.79 -13.19 -40.04
CA LEU A 30 27.76 -12.14 -39.78
C LEU A 30 27.04 -10.79 -39.65
N SER A 31 27.68 -9.83 -38.99
CA SER A 31 27.16 -8.46 -38.85
C SER A 31 28.16 -7.47 -39.42
N PRO A 32 27.89 -6.86 -40.58
CA PRO A 32 26.77 -7.12 -41.50
C PRO A 32 26.91 -8.47 -42.23
N CYS A 33 25.80 -9.08 -42.64
CA CYS A 33 25.81 -10.39 -43.29
C CYS A 33 26.17 -10.26 -44.79
N GLU A 34 26.82 -11.26 -45.37
CA GLU A 34 27.31 -11.24 -46.76
C GLU A 34 26.18 -10.97 -47.77
N ALA A 35 25.00 -11.54 -47.53
CA ALA A 35 23.82 -11.29 -48.36
C ALA A 35 23.34 -9.83 -48.33
N CYS A 36 23.55 -9.11 -47.22
CA CYS A 36 23.23 -7.69 -47.11
C CYS A 36 24.35 -6.81 -47.70
N ILE A 37 25.61 -7.23 -47.58
CA ILE A 37 26.76 -6.57 -48.23
C ILE A 37 26.59 -6.60 -49.75
N ALA A 38 26.35 -7.78 -50.33
CA ALA A 38 26.19 -7.96 -51.77
C ALA A 38 25.02 -7.15 -52.36
N ARG A 39 24.07 -6.74 -51.52
CA ARG A 39 22.89 -5.96 -51.93
C ARG A 39 23.01 -4.46 -51.64
N GLY A 40 24.10 -4.01 -51.02
CA GLY A 40 24.29 -2.60 -50.67
C GLY A 40 23.37 -2.10 -49.55
N ILE A 41 22.73 -2.98 -48.78
CA ILE A 41 21.81 -2.63 -47.68
C ILE A 41 22.43 -2.88 -46.30
N VAL A 42 23.73 -2.60 -46.18
CA VAL A 42 24.54 -2.88 -44.99
C VAL A 42 23.92 -2.24 -43.73
N ASN A 43 23.42 -1.01 -43.84
CA ASN A 43 22.82 -0.24 -42.75
C ASN A 43 21.47 -0.81 -42.26
N GLU A 44 20.81 -1.61 -43.09
CA GLU A 44 19.54 -2.28 -42.77
C GLU A 44 19.74 -3.69 -42.18
N CYS A 45 20.98 -4.21 -42.21
CA CYS A 45 21.32 -5.53 -41.68
C CYS A 45 21.27 -5.54 -40.15
N LYS A 46 20.06 -5.57 -39.61
CA LYS A 46 19.78 -5.60 -38.17
C LYS A 46 19.15 -6.94 -37.81
N TYR A 47 19.65 -7.55 -36.73
CA TYR A 47 19.01 -8.70 -36.10
C TYR A 47 17.89 -8.17 -35.18
N SER A 48 16.86 -8.98 -34.92
CA SER A 48 15.80 -8.56 -34.00
C SER A 48 16.42 -8.25 -32.64
N SER A 49 15.92 -7.19 -32.00
CA SER A 49 16.23 -6.86 -30.61
C SER A 49 16.18 -8.12 -29.75
N THR A 50 17.16 -8.27 -28.86
CA THR A 50 17.26 -9.50 -28.05
C THR A 50 16.01 -9.63 -27.18
N ASP A 51 15.73 -10.83 -26.69
CA ASP A 51 14.63 -10.98 -25.74
C ASP A 51 14.85 -10.10 -24.49
N GLU A 52 16.10 -9.77 -24.17
CA GLU A 52 16.46 -8.83 -23.09
C GLU A 52 15.97 -7.41 -23.39
N ASP A 53 16.10 -6.91 -24.63
CA ASP A 53 15.58 -5.59 -25.01
C ASP A 53 14.05 -5.53 -24.89
N ARG A 54 13.37 -6.62 -25.29
CA ARG A 54 11.90 -6.72 -25.18
C ARG A 54 11.46 -6.79 -23.73
N GLU A 55 12.20 -7.53 -22.91
CA GLU A 55 11.96 -7.63 -21.48
C GLU A 55 12.23 -6.30 -20.79
N ALA A 56 13.29 -5.57 -21.16
CA ALA A 56 13.58 -4.24 -20.67
C ALA A 56 12.46 -3.24 -21.00
N ILE A 57 11.89 -3.29 -22.21
CA ILE A 57 10.73 -2.47 -22.59
C ILE A 57 9.51 -2.83 -21.72
N ALA A 58 9.20 -4.11 -21.55
CA ALA A 58 8.07 -4.55 -20.72
C ALA A 58 8.26 -4.16 -19.24
N GLN A 59 9.48 -4.28 -18.71
CA GLN A 59 9.84 -3.86 -17.36
C GLN A 59 9.69 -2.35 -17.19
N ALA A 60 10.04 -1.55 -18.20
CA ALA A 60 9.89 -0.09 -18.15
C ALA A 60 8.42 0.33 -17.97
N GLU A 61 7.48 -0.36 -18.64
CA GLU A 61 6.05 -0.13 -18.48
C GLU A 61 5.59 -0.44 -17.03
N VAL A 62 5.96 -1.61 -16.51
CA VAL A 62 5.66 -2.00 -15.12
C VAL A 62 6.23 -0.99 -14.11
N ILE A 63 7.48 -0.55 -14.29
CA ILE A 63 8.12 0.46 -13.45
C ILE A 63 7.34 1.78 -13.50
N SER A 64 6.88 2.20 -14.68
CA SER A 64 6.10 3.43 -14.84
C SER A 64 4.79 3.37 -14.03
N THR A 65 4.08 2.24 -14.11
CA THR A 65 2.83 2.00 -13.38
C THR A 65 3.06 1.98 -11.87
N LEU A 66 4.10 1.26 -11.42
CA LEU A 66 4.45 1.20 -10.00
C LEU A 66 4.83 2.58 -9.45
N ARG A 67 5.61 3.36 -10.20
CA ARG A 67 5.95 4.74 -9.81
C ARG A 67 4.72 5.64 -9.72
N ALA A 68 3.78 5.53 -10.67
CA ALA A 68 2.53 6.28 -10.63
C ALA A 68 1.69 5.91 -9.39
N ARG A 69 1.53 4.61 -9.11
CA ARG A 69 0.83 4.12 -7.93
C ARG A 69 1.50 4.59 -6.64
N ALA A 70 2.83 4.54 -6.57
CA ALA A 70 3.58 4.96 -5.39
C ALA A 70 3.52 6.49 -5.16
N ARG A 71 3.34 7.30 -6.21
CA ARG A 71 3.07 8.74 -6.04
C ARG A 71 1.67 8.96 -5.48
N ARG A 72 0.66 8.34 -6.09
CA ARG A 72 -0.74 8.44 -5.64
C ARG A 72 -0.90 8.08 -4.17
N LEU A 73 -0.37 6.92 -3.75
CA LEU A 73 -0.47 6.45 -2.36
C LEU A 73 0.23 7.40 -1.36
N ARG A 74 1.34 8.02 -1.76
CA ARG A 74 2.02 9.00 -0.90
C ARG A 74 1.20 10.29 -0.76
N THR A 75 0.54 10.74 -1.82
CA THR A 75 -0.36 11.89 -1.77
C THR A 75 -1.56 11.60 -0.87
N GLU A 76 -2.22 10.46 -1.05
CA GLU A 76 -3.36 10.06 -0.21
C GLU A 76 -2.97 9.96 1.27
N LEU A 77 -1.77 9.43 1.57
CA LEU A 77 -1.28 9.36 2.96
C LEU A 77 -1.05 10.76 3.55
N ALA A 78 -0.43 11.67 2.78
CA ALA A 78 -0.19 13.04 3.23
C ALA A 78 -1.49 13.81 3.47
N GLU A 79 -2.52 13.58 2.66
CA GLU A 79 -3.86 14.14 2.86
C GLU A 79 -4.48 13.64 4.17
N VAL A 80 -4.47 12.33 4.42
CA VAL A 80 -5.00 11.74 5.65
C VAL A 80 -4.21 12.21 6.90
N GLU A 81 -2.89 12.34 6.79
CA GLU A 81 -2.06 12.87 7.87
C GLU A 81 -2.37 14.34 8.17
N ALA A 82 -2.62 15.16 7.14
CA ALA A 82 -3.03 16.55 7.30
C ALA A 82 -4.43 16.68 7.92
N GLU A 83 -5.40 15.90 7.45
CA GLU A 83 -6.74 15.84 8.05
C GLU A 83 -6.69 15.40 9.52
N GLY A 84 -5.83 14.43 9.84
CA GLY A 84 -5.59 13.99 11.21
C GLY A 84 -5.04 15.12 12.10
N HIS A 85 -4.08 15.91 11.59
CA HIS A 85 -3.54 17.07 12.29
C HIS A 85 -4.60 18.17 12.50
N GLU A 86 -5.42 18.49 11.50
CA GLU A 86 -6.51 19.47 11.65
C GLU A 86 -7.52 19.04 12.73
N ILE A 87 -7.89 17.75 12.77
CA ILE A 87 -8.79 17.21 13.80
C ILE A 87 -8.15 17.29 15.20
N MET A 88 -6.84 17.05 15.32
CA MET A 88 -6.14 17.20 16.60
C MET A 88 -6.07 18.67 17.05
N GLU A 89 -5.74 19.60 16.17
CA GLU A 89 -5.68 21.04 16.49
C GLU A 89 -7.06 21.59 16.91
N LEU A 90 -8.14 21.19 16.21
CA LEU A 90 -9.50 21.55 16.60
C LEU A 90 -9.87 21.01 17.99
N ARG A 91 -9.47 19.77 18.30
CA ARG A 91 -9.70 19.15 19.62
C ARG A 91 -8.92 19.87 20.73
N GLU A 92 -7.68 20.28 20.46
CA GLU A 92 -6.86 21.04 21.41
C GLU A 92 -7.36 22.47 21.63
N GLY A 93 -7.81 23.15 20.56
CA GLY A 93 -8.45 24.47 20.65
C GLY A 93 -9.79 24.44 21.40
N MET A 94 -10.58 23.37 21.26
CA MET A 94 -11.79 23.16 22.06
C MET A 94 -11.46 22.88 23.54
N ALA A 95 -10.34 22.21 23.82
CA ALA A 95 -9.87 21.98 25.19
C ALA A 95 -9.38 23.28 25.87
N PHE A 96 -8.73 24.18 25.13
CA PHE A 96 -8.30 25.50 25.63
C PHE A 96 -9.49 26.43 25.93
N ASN A 97 -10.49 26.47 25.04
CA ASN A 97 -11.72 27.26 25.27
C ASN A 97 -12.56 26.73 26.45
N ALA A 98 -12.59 25.41 26.67
CA ALA A 98 -13.24 24.82 27.85
C ALA A 98 -12.51 25.18 29.17
N ALA A 99 -11.19 25.36 29.14
CA ALA A 99 -10.39 25.74 30.31
C ALA A 99 -10.53 27.24 30.69
N LEU A 100 -10.89 28.12 29.75
CA LEU A 100 -11.05 29.57 29.97
C LEU A 100 -12.45 30.01 30.44
N GLY A 101 -13.39 29.09 30.67
CA GLY A 101 -14.60 29.35 31.47
C GLY A 101 -15.53 30.48 30.99
N GLN A 102 -15.57 30.81 29.69
CA GLN A 102 -16.56 31.75 29.13
C GLN A 102 -17.81 31.00 28.67
N GLY A 103 -18.56 30.47 29.64
CA GLY A 103 -19.89 29.89 29.43
C GLY A 103 -20.93 30.67 30.21
N GLN A 104 -21.42 31.79 29.68
CA GLN A 104 -22.69 32.35 30.15
C GLN A 104 -23.83 31.51 29.58
N GLY A 105 -24.41 30.66 30.42
CA GLY A 105 -25.54 29.81 30.06
C GLY A 105 -26.32 29.40 31.31
N LEU A 106 -27.29 30.22 31.69
CA LEU A 106 -28.37 29.83 32.60
C LEU A 106 -29.23 28.77 31.88
N GLY A 107 -29.27 27.56 32.43
CA GLY A 107 -30.06 26.45 31.89
C GLY A 107 -30.21 25.33 32.90
N THR A 108 -31.27 25.42 33.71
CA THR A 108 -31.82 24.33 34.52
C THR A 108 -32.06 23.08 33.68
N GLY A 109 -31.53 21.93 34.12
CA GLY A 109 -31.79 20.62 33.52
C GLY A 109 -31.04 19.51 34.23
N MET A 110 -31.65 18.93 35.27
CA MET A 110 -31.20 17.68 35.87
C MET A 110 -31.30 16.55 34.83
N GLY A 111 -30.16 15.97 34.46
CA GLY A 111 -30.06 14.77 33.65
C GLY A 111 -28.72 14.09 33.92
N MET A 112 -28.75 13.00 34.68
CA MET A 112 -27.56 12.22 35.04
C MET A 112 -26.96 11.57 33.79
N GLY A 113 -25.81 12.08 33.34
CA GLY A 113 -24.92 11.42 32.39
C GLY A 113 -23.50 11.54 32.92
N ALA A 114 -22.86 10.40 33.20
CA ALA A 114 -21.56 10.34 33.86
C ALA A 114 -20.52 11.21 33.15
N SER A 115 -20.11 12.30 33.79
CA SER A 115 -19.02 13.16 33.32
C SER A 115 -17.69 12.47 33.61
N SER A 116 -17.29 11.53 32.75
CA SER A 116 -15.93 10.99 32.77
C SER A 116 -14.93 12.15 32.61
N SER A 117 -14.04 12.32 33.59
CA SER A 117 -12.98 13.34 33.57
C SER A 117 -12.14 13.26 32.28
N PRO A 118 -11.57 14.36 31.76
CA PRO A 118 -10.68 14.34 30.59
C PRO A 118 -9.56 13.28 30.70
N GLY A 119 -9.08 12.99 31.90
CA GLY A 119 -8.10 11.92 32.15
C GLY A 119 -8.65 10.50 31.97
N ALA A 120 -9.92 10.27 32.32
CA ALA A 120 -10.59 8.98 32.15
C ALA A 120 -10.79 8.64 30.67
N ARG A 121 -11.23 9.63 29.87
CA ARG A 121 -11.40 9.47 28.41
C ARG A 121 -10.09 9.14 27.69
N LYS A 122 -8.97 9.71 28.15
CA LYS A 122 -7.64 9.41 27.57
C LYS A 122 -7.21 7.97 27.88
N ALA A 123 -7.47 7.50 29.11
CA ALA A 123 -7.18 6.14 29.52
C ALA A 123 -8.05 5.11 28.76
N GLU A 124 -9.34 5.39 28.58
CA GLU A 124 -10.26 4.57 27.78
C GLU A 124 -9.83 4.48 26.31
N ASN A 125 -9.48 5.61 25.69
CA ASN A 125 -8.98 5.61 24.30
C ASN A 125 -7.67 4.81 24.17
N GLN A 126 -6.75 4.96 25.12
CA GLN A 126 -5.51 4.18 25.14
C GLN A 126 -5.81 2.68 25.31
N ALA A 127 -6.77 2.33 26.16
CA ALA A 127 -7.20 0.96 26.36
C ALA A 127 -7.80 0.36 25.07
N MET A 128 -8.61 1.12 24.34
CA MET A 128 -9.17 0.71 23.06
C MET A 128 -8.10 0.39 22.00
N GLU A 129 -7.06 1.21 21.89
CA GLU A 129 -5.96 0.96 20.95
C GLU A 129 -5.17 -0.30 21.29
N ILE A 130 -4.90 -0.52 22.58
CA ILE A 130 -4.24 -1.75 23.04
C ILE A 130 -5.11 -2.97 22.70
N LEU A 131 -6.42 -2.88 22.93
CA LEU A 131 -7.35 -3.96 22.63
C LEU A 131 -7.41 -4.27 21.14
N TYR A 132 -7.45 -3.24 20.29
CA TYR A 132 -7.45 -3.40 18.84
C TYR A 132 -6.18 -4.11 18.36
N SER A 133 -5.00 -3.73 18.88
CA SER A 133 -3.74 -4.39 18.55
C SER A 133 -3.72 -5.87 18.98
N ALA A 134 -4.24 -6.17 20.17
CA ALA A 134 -4.29 -7.52 20.72
C ALA A 134 -5.29 -8.43 19.99
N ILE A 135 -6.45 -7.90 19.58
CA ILE A 135 -7.43 -8.64 18.76
C ILE A 135 -6.88 -8.92 17.36
N ARG A 136 -6.14 -7.96 16.79
CA ARG A 136 -5.64 -8.07 15.41
C ARG A 136 -4.42 -8.98 15.28
N LEU A 137 -3.54 -9.02 16.29
CA LEU A 137 -2.23 -9.67 16.22
C LEU A 137 -1.97 -10.72 17.30
N GLY A 138 -2.86 -10.85 18.29
CA GLY A 138 -2.71 -11.78 19.42
C GLY A 138 -3.01 -13.24 19.07
N SER A 139 -2.66 -14.14 19.99
CA SER A 139 -3.01 -15.56 19.89
C SER A 139 -4.51 -15.78 20.08
N GLU A 140 -5.04 -16.87 19.53
CA GLU A 140 -6.47 -17.22 19.61
C GLU A 140 -6.96 -17.29 21.07
N ASP A 141 -6.14 -17.84 21.97
CA ASP A 141 -6.43 -17.90 23.42
C ASP A 141 -6.51 -16.50 24.07
N LEU A 142 -5.63 -15.58 23.66
CA LEU A 142 -5.64 -14.21 24.17
C LEU A 142 -6.88 -13.45 23.67
N VAL A 143 -7.22 -13.60 22.40
CA VAL A 143 -8.42 -13.01 21.80
C VAL A 143 -9.68 -13.57 22.47
N GLY A 144 -9.72 -14.88 22.74
CA GLY A 144 -10.82 -15.52 23.47
C GLY A 144 -11.06 -14.92 24.86
N ARG A 145 -9.98 -14.69 25.64
CA ARG A 145 -10.06 -14.03 26.96
C ARG A 145 -10.57 -12.60 26.86
N ILE A 146 -10.05 -11.83 25.90
CA ILE A 146 -10.44 -10.44 25.65
C ILE A 146 -11.93 -10.33 25.33
N VAL A 147 -12.41 -11.10 24.33
CA VAL A 147 -13.81 -11.05 23.89
C VAL A 147 -14.75 -11.55 24.98
N GLY A 148 -14.33 -12.55 25.77
CA GLY A 148 -15.05 -12.99 26.96
C GLY A 148 -15.24 -11.86 27.98
N GLY A 149 -14.18 -11.14 28.33
CA GLY A 149 -14.24 -10.01 29.26
C GLY A 149 -15.17 -8.88 28.79
N VAL A 150 -15.18 -8.58 27.49
CA VAL A 150 -16.11 -7.58 26.92
C VAL A 150 -17.56 -8.05 26.97
N ARG A 151 -17.83 -9.33 26.65
CA ARG A 151 -19.19 -9.89 26.71
C ARG A 151 -19.77 -9.93 28.12
N GLU A 152 -18.91 -10.07 29.12
CA GLU A 152 -19.27 -10.01 30.55
C GLU A 152 -19.48 -8.58 31.06
N GLY A 153 -19.25 -7.55 30.22
CA GLY A 153 -19.46 -6.15 30.56
C GLY A 153 -18.36 -5.55 31.45
N ARG A 154 -17.14 -6.11 31.41
CA ARG A 154 -16.00 -5.53 32.13
C ARG A 154 -15.56 -4.22 31.47
N ASP A 155 -15.02 -3.32 32.29
CA ASP A 155 -14.46 -2.06 31.81
C ASP A 155 -13.25 -2.31 30.88
N LEU A 156 -13.12 -1.49 29.84
CA LEU A 156 -12.08 -1.66 28.83
C LEU A 156 -10.66 -1.56 29.42
N VAL A 157 -10.48 -0.72 30.44
CA VAL A 157 -9.19 -0.59 31.15
C VAL A 157 -8.86 -1.89 31.90
N ASP A 158 -9.87 -2.59 32.43
CA ASP A 158 -9.69 -3.88 33.10
C ASP A 158 -9.48 -5.04 32.12
N VAL A 159 -10.11 -5.00 30.95
CA VAL A 159 -9.87 -6.00 29.88
C VAL A 159 -8.44 -5.89 29.36
N VAL A 160 -7.89 -4.68 29.25
CA VAL A 160 -6.51 -4.44 28.80
C VAL A 160 -5.45 -5.02 29.75
N ARG A 161 -5.74 -5.12 31.05
CA ARG A 161 -4.83 -5.77 32.00
C ARG A 161 -4.59 -7.25 31.67
N MET A 162 -5.47 -7.90 30.89
CA MET A 162 -5.31 -9.29 30.45
C MET A 162 -4.33 -9.47 29.27
N VAL A 163 -3.98 -8.36 28.61
CA VAL A 163 -3.01 -8.29 27.50
C VAL A 163 -1.58 -8.19 28.04
N GLN A 164 -1.39 -7.63 29.23
CA GLN A 164 -0.09 -7.31 29.83
C GLN A 164 0.49 -8.45 30.71
N VAL A 165 0.22 -9.71 30.37
CA VAL A 165 0.76 -10.90 31.07
C VAL A 165 1.62 -11.73 30.13
#